data_AF-A0A8T0C2A8-F1
#
_entry.id   AF-A0A8T0C2A8-F1
#
_cell.length_a   1.000
_cell.length_b   1.000
_cell.length_c   1.000
_cell.angle_alpha   90.00
_cell.angle_beta   90.00
_cell.angle_gamma   90.00
#
_symmetry.space_group_name_H-M   'P 1'
#
loop_
_entity.id
_entity.type
_entity.pdbx_description
1 polymer ?
#
loop_
_entity_poly.entity_id
_entity_poly.type
_entity_poly.pdbx_seq_one_letter_code
_entity_poly.pdbx_strand_id
1 'polypeptide(L)'
;MIEFLKILFLSKFVLLTPEPITINDQHKFSLTESIEALNYNARLNIDVTAMVGEFLGTGVVEELDILSEKFPKGSIVVHLIESSAGDKITLRNLGYSTSKNSMDLSLKYPKNAELGKSYDTIIIESNVLLKEVVIGWANSK
;
A
#
# COMPACT_ATOMS: atom_id res chain seq x y z
N MET A 1 13.26 -23.96 -13.66
CA MET A 1 14.20 -23.55 -12.59
C MET A 1 14.49 -22.06 -12.60
N ILE A 2 14.79 -21.43 -13.74
CA ILE A 2 15.06 -19.98 -13.82
C ILE A 2 13.84 -19.13 -13.39
N GLU A 3 12.63 -19.52 -13.79
CA GLU A 3 11.36 -18.88 -13.35
C GLU A 3 11.17 -18.92 -11.82
N PHE A 4 11.52 -20.05 -11.18
CA PHE A 4 11.41 -20.24 -9.73
C PHE A 4 12.45 -19.42 -8.96
N LEU A 5 13.66 -19.26 -9.52
CA LEU A 5 14.69 -18.36 -8.99
C LEU A 5 14.30 -16.89 -9.14
N LYS A 6 13.65 -16.48 -10.24
CA LYS A 6 13.09 -15.12 -10.37
C LYS A 6 12.05 -14.86 -9.29
N ILE A 7 11.09 -15.78 -9.08
CA ILE A 7 10.10 -15.71 -7.99
C ILE A 7 10.80 -15.54 -6.63
N LEU A 8 11.97 -16.16 -6.42
CA LEU A 8 12.75 -16.03 -5.18
C LEU A 8 13.41 -14.65 -4.97
N PHE A 9 13.63 -13.84 -6.01
CA PHE A 9 14.16 -12.47 -5.90
C PHE A 9 13.08 -11.38 -6.10
N LEU A 10 11.82 -11.77 -6.29
CA LEU A 10 10.67 -10.90 -6.59
C LEU A 10 9.91 -10.37 -5.37
N SER A 11 10.45 -10.50 -4.15
CA SER A 11 9.98 -9.67 -3.02
C SER A 11 10.47 -8.23 -3.19
N LYS A 12 10.13 -7.61 -4.32
CA LYS A 12 10.53 -6.26 -4.68
C LYS A 12 9.58 -5.30 -3.97
N PHE A 13 10.07 -4.67 -2.92
CA PHE A 13 9.46 -3.46 -2.38
C PHE A 13 9.94 -2.28 -3.22
N VAL A 14 9.02 -1.47 -3.71
CA VAL A 14 9.30 -0.26 -4.48
C VAL A 14 8.76 0.91 -3.68
N LEU A 15 9.64 1.84 -3.30
CA LEU A 15 9.23 3.09 -2.67
C LEU A 15 8.56 3.98 -3.72
N LEU A 16 7.33 4.43 -3.47
CA LEU A 16 6.54 5.22 -4.42
C LEU A 16 6.60 6.72 -4.11
N THR A 17 6.86 7.08 -2.86
CA THR A 17 7.01 8.46 -2.40
C THR A 17 8.46 8.71 -1.97
N PRO A 18 9.22 9.61 -2.62
CA PRO A 18 10.61 9.87 -2.27
C PRO A 18 10.76 10.60 -0.93
N GLU A 19 9.75 11.37 -0.53
CA GLU A 19 9.64 12.04 0.76
C GLU A 19 8.26 11.74 1.38
N PRO A 20 8.11 11.80 2.72
CA PRO A 20 6.81 11.64 3.36
C PRO A 20 5.79 12.64 2.85
N ILE A 21 4.57 12.20 2.58
CA ILE A 21 3.51 13.06 2.05
C ILE A 21 2.34 13.18 3.03
N THR A 22 1.55 14.24 2.86
CA THR A 22 0.26 14.37 3.55
C THR A 22 -0.88 14.24 2.53
N ILE A 23 -1.83 13.35 2.81
CA ILE A 23 -3.03 13.14 1.99
C ILE A 23 -4.24 13.60 2.79
N ASN A 24 -4.93 14.59 2.25
CA ASN A 24 -6.23 15.06 2.73
C ASN A 24 -7.23 14.90 1.58
N ASP A 25 -8.28 14.12 1.81
CA ASP A 25 -9.30 13.72 0.83
C ASP A 25 -8.78 12.87 -0.34
N GLN A 26 -7.99 13.45 -1.25
CA GLN A 26 -7.50 12.75 -2.43
C GLN A 26 -6.09 13.21 -2.78
N HIS A 27 -5.25 12.25 -3.15
CA HIS A 27 -3.93 12.52 -3.70
C HIS A 27 -3.67 11.67 -4.93
N LYS A 28 -3.26 12.31 -6.02
CA LYS A 28 -2.87 11.67 -7.27
C LYS A 28 -1.39 11.88 -7.51
N PHE A 29 -0.66 10.83 -7.82
CA PHE A 29 0.72 10.94 -8.28
C PHE A 29 1.00 9.94 -9.41
N SER A 30 1.87 10.37 -10.31
CA SER A 30 2.38 9.57 -11.42
C SER A 30 3.73 9.00 -11.02
N LEU A 31 3.95 7.75 -11.41
CA LEU A 31 5.16 7.02 -11.11
C LEU A 31 6.20 7.25 -12.21
N THR A 32 7.46 7.40 -11.81
CA THR A 32 8.59 7.44 -12.76
C THR A 32 8.79 6.09 -13.45
N GLU A 33 8.55 5.01 -12.70
CA GLU A 33 8.54 3.63 -13.18
C GLU A 33 7.21 2.98 -12.82
N SER A 34 6.55 2.34 -13.79
CA SER A 34 5.30 1.64 -13.55
C SER A 34 5.46 0.47 -12.58
N ILE A 35 4.40 0.15 -11.86
CA ILE A 35 4.32 -1.02 -10.98
C ILE A 35 3.43 -2.10 -11.58
N GLU A 36 3.75 -3.35 -11.24
CA GLU A 36 3.00 -4.53 -11.68
C GLU A 36 2.66 -5.41 -10.48
N ALA A 37 1.44 -5.96 -10.49
CA ALA A 37 1.04 -7.02 -9.57
C ALA A 37 1.46 -8.38 -10.15
N LEU A 38 2.49 -8.98 -9.57
CA LEU A 38 3.04 -10.26 -10.02
C LEU A 38 2.34 -11.46 -9.36
N ASN A 39 1.60 -11.22 -8.28
CA ASN A 39 0.78 -12.19 -7.59
C ASN A 39 -0.33 -11.50 -6.79
N TYR A 40 -1.26 -12.28 -6.22
CA TYR A 40 -2.37 -11.75 -5.42
C TYR A 40 -2.00 -11.38 -3.97
N ASN A 41 -0.73 -11.55 -3.59
CA ASN A 41 -0.17 -10.97 -2.36
C ASN A 41 0.45 -9.59 -2.62
N ALA A 42 0.43 -9.10 -3.87
CA ALA A 42 0.82 -7.75 -4.19
C ALA A 42 -0.05 -6.74 -3.43
N ARG A 43 0.55 -5.66 -2.95
CA ARG A 43 -0.12 -4.68 -2.10
C ARG A 43 0.55 -3.32 -2.14
N LEU A 44 -0.26 -2.29 -1.91
CA LEU A 44 0.22 -0.97 -1.55
C LEU A 44 0.32 -0.89 -0.02
N ASN A 45 1.49 -0.52 0.48
CA ASN A 45 1.77 -0.29 1.89
C ASN A 45 1.80 1.22 2.15
N ILE A 46 1.22 1.63 3.27
CA ILE A 46 1.28 3.00 3.78
C ILE A 46 1.85 2.92 5.18
N ASP A 47 3.08 3.38 5.35
CA ASP A 47 3.70 3.55 6.66
C ASP A 47 3.07 4.76 7.35
N VAL A 48 2.41 4.51 8.47
CA VAL A 48 1.73 5.51 9.30
C VAL A 48 2.46 5.75 10.61
N THR A 49 3.69 5.27 10.76
CA THR A 49 4.47 5.34 12.00
C THR A 49 4.64 6.77 12.50
N ALA A 50 4.77 7.76 11.62
CA ALA A 50 4.84 9.17 12.03
C ALA A 50 3.56 9.64 12.78
N MET A 51 2.41 9.01 12.53
CA MET A 51 1.13 9.37 13.14
C MET A 51 0.81 8.59 14.41
N VAL A 52 1.29 7.35 14.51
CA VAL A 52 0.90 6.41 15.58
C VAL A 52 2.09 5.75 16.28
N GLY A 53 3.31 6.19 15.98
CA GLY A 53 4.54 5.60 16.51
C GLY A 53 4.68 5.72 18.03
N GLU A 54 3.98 6.66 18.66
CA GLU A 54 3.89 6.77 20.12
C GLU A 54 3.26 5.55 20.80
N PHE A 55 2.51 4.73 20.05
CA PHE A 55 1.89 3.50 20.54
C PHE A 55 2.74 2.24 20.30
N LEU A 56 3.90 2.36 19.66
CA LEU A 56 4.81 1.23 19.44
C LEU A 56 5.28 0.65 20.78
N GLY A 57 5.23 -0.67 20.91
CA GLY A 57 5.65 -1.41 22.08
C GLY A 57 4.57 -1.57 23.15
N THR A 58 3.34 -1.12 22.90
CA THR A 58 2.17 -1.38 23.77
C THR A 58 1.71 -2.84 23.67
N GLY A 59 2.04 -3.50 22.56
CA GLY A 59 1.76 -4.91 22.33
C GLY A 59 0.93 -5.11 21.07
N VAL A 60 1.16 -6.22 20.37
CA VAL A 60 0.64 -6.44 19.01
C VAL A 60 -0.88 -6.29 18.91
N VAL A 61 -1.64 -6.76 19.90
CA VAL A 61 -3.11 -6.66 19.87
C VAL A 61 -3.56 -5.20 20.00
N GLU A 62 -3.02 -4.47 20.98
CA GLU A 62 -3.37 -3.07 21.23
C GLU A 62 -2.96 -2.16 20.05
N GLU A 63 -1.76 -2.37 19.49
CA GLU A 63 -1.28 -1.66 18.31
C GLU A 63 -2.20 -1.86 17.09
N LEU A 64 -2.70 -3.09 16.89
CA LEU A 64 -3.63 -3.38 15.79
C LEU A 64 -5.02 -2.77 16.04
N ASP A 65 -5.49 -2.75 17.29
CA ASP A 65 -6.74 -2.10 17.66
C ASP A 65 -6.67 -0.60 17.38
N ILE A 66 -5.58 0.06 17.78
CA ILE A 66 -5.32 1.48 17.51
C ILE A 66 -5.32 1.78 16.01
N LEU A 67 -4.68 0.92 15.19
CA LEU A 67 -4.72 1.07 13.73
C LEU A 67 -6.14 0.94 13.19
N SER A 68 -6.91 0.00 13.70
CA SER A 68 -8.28 -0.23 13.24
C SER A 68 -9.22 0.92 13.62
N GLU A 69 -9.00 1.56 14.77
CA GLU A 69 -9.77 2.71 15.24
C GLU A 69 -9.44 3.98 14.45
N LYS A 70 -8.15 4.27 14.26
CA LYS A 70 -7.69 5.47 13.56
C LYS A 70 -7.89 5.37 12.04
N PHE A 71 -7.79 4.16 11.49
CA PHE A 71 -7.91 3.88 10.06
C PHE A 71 -8.96 2.79 9.81
N PRO A 72 -10.25 3.09 9.99
CA PRO A 72 -11.32 2.10 9.86
C PRO A 72 -11.42 1.56 8.44
N LYS A 73 -11.86 0.31 8.27
CA LYS A 73 -12.04 -0.28 6.94
C LYS A 73 -12.93 0.59 6.06
N GLY A 74 -12.48 0.84 4.83
CA GLY A 74 -13.16 1.72 3.88
C GLY A 74 -12.80 3.20 4.01
N SER A 75 -11.97 3.59 4.99
CA SER A 75 -11.47 4.96 5.09
C SER A 75 -10.54 5.33 3.95
N ILE A 76 -9.78 4.35 3.46
CA ILE A 76 -8.79 4.51 2.40
C ILE A 76 -9.16 3.62 1.21
N VAL A 77 -9.15 4.21 0.02
CA VAL A 77 -9.35 3.54 -1.25
C VAL A 77 -8.21 3.93 -2.18
N VAL A 78 -7.61 2.94 -2.83
CA VAL A 78 -6.53 3.18 -3.79
C VAL A 78 -6.98 2.75 -5.18
N HIS A 79 -6.72 3.59 -6.17
CA HIS A 79 -6.86 3.26 -7.59
C HIS A 79 -5.49 3.18 -8.24
N LEU A 80 -5.21 2.08 -8.93
CA LEU A 80 -4.08 1.99 -9.86
C LEU A 80 -4.62 2.13 -11.28
N ILE A 81 -3.95 2.96 -12.08
CA ILE A 81 -4.39 3.36 -13.41
C ILE A 81 -3.27 3.08 -14.40
N GLU A 82 -3.61 2.42 -15.50
CA GLU A 82 -2.79 2.35 -16.70
C GLU A 82 -3.19 3.52 -17.60
N SER A 83 -2.39 4.59 -17.62
CA SER A 83 -2.81 5.84 -18.27
C SER A 83 -2.96 5.71 -19.80
N SER A 84 -2.22 4.78 -20.41
CA SER A 84 -2.28 4.50 -21.86
C SER A 84 -3.61 3.85 -22.28
N ALA A 85 -4.11 2.91 -21.48
CA ALA A 85 -5.34 2.15 -21.77
C ALA A 85 -6.59 2.75 -21.10
N GLY A 86 -6.40 3.60 -20.08
CA GLY A 86 -7.49 4.11 -19.24
C GLY A 86 -8.05 3.07 -18.27
N ASP A 87 -7.38 1.92 -18.14
CA ASP A 87 -7.80 0.85 -17.27
C ASP A 87 -7.53 1.17 -15.80
N LYS A 88 -8.46 0.78 -14.93
CA LYS A 88 -8.42 1.09 -13.51
C LYS A 88 -8.74 -0.13 -12.66
N ILE A 89 -7.89 -0.39 -11.68
CA ILE A 89 -8.19 -1.34 -10.60
C ILE A 89 -8.29 -0.61 -9.26
N THR A 90 -9.13 -1.12 -8.36
CA THR A 90 -9.36 -0.51 -7.05
C THR A 90 -8.97 -1.48 -5.93
N LEU A 91 -8.11 -1.03 -5.03
CA LEU A 91 -7.75 -1.73 -3.80
C LEU A 91 -8.56 -1.15 -2.63
N ARG A 92 -9.37 -2.00 -1.99
CA ARG A 92 -10.22 -1.64 -0.84
C ARG A 92 -9.97 -2.50 0.39
N ASN A 93 -9.24 -3.60 0.23
CA ASN A 93 -9.03 -4.56 1.30
C ASN A 93 -7.92 -4.07 2.22
N LEU A 94 -8.30 -3.24 3.19
CA LEU A 94 -7.42 -2.69 4.20
C LEU A 94 -7.07 -3.75 5.25
N GLY A 95 -5.77 -3.99 5.41
CA GLY A 95 -5.19 -4.79 6.47
C GLY A 95 -4.17 -3.98 7.28
N TYR A 96 -3.92 -4.43 8.49
CA TYR A 96 -3.05 -3.77 9.46
C TYR A 96 -1.86 -4.68 9.76
N SER A 97 -0.70 -4.07 9.98
CA SER A 97 0.47 -4.78 10.50
C SER A 97 1.28 -3.86 11.40
N THR A 98 1.95 -4.48 12.36
CA THR A 98 2.85 -3.80 13.28
C THR A 98 4.15 -4.61 13.41
N SER A 99 5.23 -3.92 13.70
CA SER A 99 6.54 -4.46 14.04
C SER A 99 7.11 -3.70 15.23
N LYS A 100 8.32 -4.07 15.68
CA LYS A 100 8.99 -3.34 16.75
C LYS A 100 9.16 -1.83 16.46
N ASN A 101 9.24 -1.46 15.17
CA ASN A 101 9.63 -0.11 14.75
C ASN A 101 8.65 0.52 13.75
N SER A 102 7.58 -0.18 13.35
CA SER A 102 6.69 0.31 12.30
C SER A 102 5.25 -0.08 12.54
N MET A 103 4.34 0.78 12.10
CA MET A 103 2.91 0.50 12.00
C MET A 103 2.47 0.84 10.58
N ASP A 104 1.89 -0.16 9.91
CA ASP A 104 1.68 -0.14 8.47
C ASP A 104 0.22 -0.49 8.13
N LEU A 105 -0.33 0.24 7.18
CA LEU A 105 -1.55 -0.11 6.49
C LEU A 105 -1.21 -0.83 5.18
N SER A 106 -2.01 -1.81 4.79
CA SER A 106 -1.84 -2.51 3.52
C SER A 106 -3.14 -2.65 2.76
N LEU A 107 -3.13 -2.33 1.48
CA LEU A 107 -4.24 -2.55 0.56
C LEU A 107 -3.85 -3.62 -0.45
N LYS A 108 -4.50 -4.79 -0.36
CA LYS A 108 -4.17 -5.96 -1.19
C LYS A 108 -4.74 -5.87 -2.60
N TYR A 109 -3.98 -6.38 -3.56
CA TYR A 109 -4.41 -6.52 -4.94
C TYR A 109 -5.62 -7.47 -5.03
N PRO A 110 -6.69 -7.13 -5.78
CA PRO A 110 -7.88 -7.96 -5.84
C PRO A 110 -7.63 -9.31 -6.54
N LYS A 111 -8.16 -10.40 -5.98
CA LYS A 111 -8.00 -11.77 -6.54
C LYS A 111 -8.68 -11.98 -7.90
N ASN A 112 -9.58 -11.08 -8.28
CA ASN A 112 -10.30 -11.10 -9.55
C ASN A 112 -9.71 -10.12 -10.58
N ALA A 113 -8.60 -9.46 -10.26
CA ALA A 113 -7.91 -8.55 -11.17
C ALA A 113 -6.82 -9.29 -11.96
N GLU A 114 -6.55 -8.81 -13.18
CA GLU A 114 -5.49 -9.36 -14.03
C GLU A 114 -4.09 -9.14 -13.43
N LEU A 115 -3.22 -10.15 -13.45
CA LEU A 115 -1.82 -10.03 -13.02
C LEU A 115 -0.92 -9.60 -14.17
N GLY A 116 0.24 -9.01 -13.87
CA GLY A 116 1.23 -8.58 -14.86
C GLY A 116 0.87 -7.30 -15.63
N LYS A 117 -0.26 -6.68 -15.28
CA LYS A 117 -0.66 -5.38 -15.82
C LYS A 117 0.18 -4.25 -15.22
N SER A 118 0.59 -3.31 -16.05
CA SER A 118 1.45 -2.18 -15.67
C SER A 118 0.61 -0.96 -15.33
N TYR A 119 0.85 -0.37 -14.15
CA TYR A 119 0.16 0.82 -13.68
C TYR A 119 1.16 1.94 -13.43
N ASP A 120 0.91 3.11 -14.02
CA ASP A 120 1.80 4.27 -13.96
C ASP A 120 1.26 5.41 -13.07
N THR A 121 0.00 5.31 -12.65
CA THR A 121 -0.68 6.36 -11.90
C THR A 121 -1.43 5.77 -10.73
N ILE A 122 -1.29 6.44 -9.58
CA ILE A 122 -1.96 6.06 -8.34
C ILE A 122 -2.83 7.21 -7.87
N ILE A 123 -4.06 6.91 -7.49
CA ILE A 123 -4.95 7.81 -6.77
C ILE A 123 -5.25 7.18 -5.41
N ILE A 124 -5.03 7.93 -4.35
CA ILE A 124 -5.38 7.54 -2.99
C ILE A 124 -6.47 8.48 -2.52
N GLU A 125 -7.62 7.91 -2.16
CA GLU A 125 -8.74 8.59 -1.54
C GLU A 125 -8.77 8.19 -0.07
N SER A 126 -8.89 9.18 0.82
CA SER A 126 -8.93 8.96 2.26
C SER A 126 -9.91 9.92 2.92
N ASN A 127 -10.85 9.39 3.71
CA ASN A 127 -11.72 10.20 4.56
C ASN A 127 -11.13 10.49 5.96
N VAL A 128 -9.89 10.02 6.19
CA VAL A 128 -9.07 10.35 7.35
C VAL A 128 -7.79 11.04 6.89
N LEU A 129 -7.29 11.99 7.67
CA LEU A 129 -6.03 12.66 7.36
C LEU A 129 -4.88 11.67 7.46
N LEU A 130 -4.11 11.48 6.38
CA LEU A 130 -2.86 10.72 6.39
C LEU A 130 -1.70 11.71 6.41
N LYS A 131 -1.06 11.91 7.57
CA LYS A 131 0.00 12.91 7.74
C LYS A 131 1.37 12.23 7.74
N GLU A 132 2.30 12.79 6.95
CA GLU A 132 3.70 12.35 6.88
C GLU A 132 3.86 10.84 6.63
N VAL A 133 3.03 10.30 5.72
CA VAL A 133 3.03 8.89 5.38
C VAL A 133 4.01 8.58 4.26
N VAL A 134 4.59 7.38 4.31
CA VAL A 134 5.47 6.85 3.26
C VAL A 134 4.76 5.70 2.56
N ILE A 135 4.77 5.71 1.22
CA ILE A 135 3.99 4.76 0.43
C ILE A 135 4.93 3.87 -0.39
N GLY A 136 4.64 2.57 -0.37
CA GLY A 136 5.39 1.58 -1.12
C GLY A 136 4.49 0.55 -1.81
N TRP A 137 5.01 -0.06 -2.87
CA TRP A 137 4.43 -1.22 -3.52
C TRP A 137 5.24 -2.46 -3.18
N ALA A 138 4.57 -3.56 -2.80
CA ALA A 138 5.24 -4.81 -2.47
C ALA A 138 4.61 -5.98 -3.20
N ASN A 139 5.42 -6.73 -3.94
CA ASN A 139 5.06 -8.08 -4.39
C ASN A 139 5.55 -9.09 -3.34
N SER A 140 4.70 -9.52 -2.42
CA SER A 140 5.11 -10.51 -1.40
C SER A 140 5.00 -11.93 -1.99
N LYS A 141 5.88 -12.85 -1.57
CA LYS A 141 5.79 -14.27 -1.98
C LYS A 141 4.58 -14.96 -1.38
#